data_AF-C7N4A6-F1
#
_entry.id   AF-C7N4A6-F1
#
_cell.length_a   1.000
_cell.length_b   1.000
_cell.length_c   1.000
_cell.angle_alpha   90.00
_cell.angle_beta   90.00
_cell.angle_gamma   90.00
#
_symmetry.space_group_name_H-M   'P 1'
#
loop_
_entity.id
_entity.type
_entity.pdbx_description
1 polymer ?
#
loop_
_entity_poly.entity_id
_entity_poly.type
_entity_poly.pdbx_seq_one_letter_code
_entity_poly.pdbx_strand_id
1 'polypeptide(L)'
;MPEEMEQISEQSVADDYSRALTSARIACYDDFRSAPRITVIEPTTTAEFIEALASTTYTQAQMAGGTIPYTVIREVSENFIHAQFKEIIVSIFDKGKTIRFSDQGPGISQKDKAVMPGFSSATAPMKQYIRGVGSGLPIVREYLSFSNGRITIEDNLKSGAVITISVAEEETPKPAAVPKKDVLIPELNGREKDILFLLAHDGSLRLTDIVKRLDLSNSTVHRSLGKLEEYGLIESTGHMKSLTEFGKDAVEKLF
;
A
#
# COMPACT_ATOMS: atom_id res chain seq x y z
N MET A 1 17.68 -36.43 52.35
CA MET A 1 17.60 -36.60 50.90
C MET A 1 17.10 -35.27 50.36
N PRO A 2 17.99 -34.36 49.92
CA PRO A 2 17.55 -33.08 49.40
C PRO A 2 17.08 -33.26 47.94
N GLU A 3 15.93 -32.68 47.64
CA GLU A 3 15.33 -32.59 46.32
C GLU A 3 16.26 -31.79 45.39
N GLU A 4 16.83 -32.45 44.38
CA GLU A 4 17.45 -31.78 43.25
C GLU A 4 16.31 -31.20 42.38
N MET A 5 15.88 -29.97 42.72
CA MET A 5 15.13 -29.14 41.77
C MET A 5 16.07 -28.82 40.61
N GLU A 6 15.85 -29.55 39.52
CA GLU A 6 16.45 -29.33 38.21
C GLU A 6 16.24 -27.87 37.80
N GLN A 7 17.30 -27.06 37.92
CA GLN A 7 17.36 -25.73 37.33
C GLN A 7 17.32 -25.90 35.81
N ILE A 8 16.12 -25.96 35.25
CA ILE A 8 15.92 -25.77 33.81
C ILE A 8 16.40 -24.35 33.51
N SER A 9 17.58 -24.25 32.91
CA SER A 9 18.19 -22.99 32.48
C SER A 9 17.18 -22.17 31.67
N GLU A 10 16.88 -20.93 32.07
CA GLU A 10 15.95 -20.03 31.35
C GLU A 10 16.36 -19.80 29.88
N GLN A 11 17.61 -20.10 29.52
CA GLN A 11 18.11 -20.07 28.14
C GLN A 11 17.54 -21.18 27.25
N SER A 12 17.17 -22.35 27.78
CA SER A 12 16.65 -23.46 26.94
C SER A 12 15.21 -23.23 26.47
N VAL A 13 14.43 -22.44 27.21
CA VAL A 13 13.07 -22.03 26.83
C VAL A 13 13.10 -20.85 25.85
N ALA A 14 14.14 -20.02 25.92
CA ALA A 14 14.30 -18.83 25.08
C ALA A 14 14.64 -19.15 23.60
N ASP A 15 15.02 -20.38 23.27
CA ASP A 15 15.37 -20.81 21.91
C ASP A 15 14.45 -21.93 21.35
N ASP A 16 13.32 -22.21 22.00
CA ASP A 16 12.31 -23.14 21.46
C ASP A 16 11.44 -22.44 20.40
N TYR A 17 11.80 -22.65 19.13
CA TYR A 17 11.03 -22.18 17.97
C TYR A 17 10.02 -23.22 17.46
N SER A 18 9.74 -24.30 18.21
CA SER A 18 8.84 -25.37 17.75
C SER A 18 7.36 -24.98 17.76
N ARG A 19 6.98 -23.99 18.58
CA ARG A 19 5.61 -23.52 18.75
C ARG A 19 5.54 -22.03 19.05
N ALA A 20 4.43 -21.41 18.65
CA ALA A 20 4.06 -20.09 19.14
C ALA A 20 3.53 -20.23 20.58
N LEU A 21 3.92 -19.29 21.46
CA LEU A 21 3.47 -19.26 22.86
C LEU A 21 2.34 -18.25 23.10
N THR A 22 2.16 -17.31 22.18
CA THR A 22 1.15 -16.25 22.25
C THR A 22 0.25 -16.30 21.03
N SER A 23 -1.00 -15.86 21.20
CA SER A 23 -1.94 -15.78 20.09
C SER A 23 -1.64 -14.59 19.17
N ALA A 24 -2.03 -14.70 17.91
CA ALA A 24 -2.03 -13.57 16.98
C ALA A 24 -3.45 -13.02 16.82
N ARG A 25 -3.56 -11.72 16.56
CA ARG A 25 -4.84 -11.05 16.30
C ARG A 25 -4.84 -10.47 14.88
N ILE A 26 -5.85 -10.80 14.10
CA ILE A 26 -6.11 -10.21 12.78
C ILE A 26 -7.27 -9.22 12.94
N ALA A 27 -7.01 -7.95 12.68
CA ALA A 27 -7.99 -6.87 12.74
C ALA A 27 -8.35 -6.40 11.33
N CYS A 28 -9.58 -6.65 10.90
CA CYS A 28 -10.09 -6.22 9.61
C CYS A 28 -10.93 -4.95 9.76
N TYR A 29 -10.50 -3.86 9.11
CA TYR A 29 -11.16 -2.56 9.15
C TYR A 29 -12.02 -2.36 7.89
N ASP A 30 -13.34 -2.29 8.09
CA ASP A 30 -14.27 -1.93 7.03
C ASP A 30 -14.29 -0.40 6.81
N ASP A 31 -14.26 0.36 7.91
CA ASP A 31 -13.99 1.80 7.95
C ASP A 31 -13.31 2.18 9.29
N PHE A 32 -12.75 3.40 9.39
CA PHE A 32 -12.09 3.88 10.61
C PHE A 32 -13.04 4.46 11.67
N ARG A 33 -14.36 4.43 11.41
CA ARG A 33 -15.40 4.94 12.32
C ARG A 33 -16.01 3.81 13.15
N SER A 34 -15.85 2.57 12.70
CA SER A 34 -16.37 1.36 13.31
C SER A 34 -15.24 0.55 13.95
N ALA A 35 -15.58 -0.24 14.97
CA ALA A 35 -14.63 -1.17 15.56
C ALA A 35 -14.24 -2.25 14.53
N PRO A 36 -12.95 -2.65 14.46
CA PRO A 36 -12.51 -3.68 13.53
C PRO A 36 -13.08 -5.05 13.92
N ARG A 37 -13.27 -5.91 12.92
CA ARG A 37 -13.55 -7.32 13.14
C ARG A 37 -12.26 -8.02 13.53
N ILE A 38 -12.23 -8.60 14.74
CA ILE A 38 -11.06 -9.29 15.27
C ILE A 38 -11.20 -10.80 15.10
N THR A 39 -10.18 -11.45 14.54
CA THR A 39 -10.02 -12.91 14.54
C THR A 39 -8.76 -13.27 15.30
N VAL A 40 -8.87 -14.25 16.20
CA VAL A 40 -7.73 -14.73 17.02
C VAL A 40 -7.21 -16.02 16.40
N ILE A 41 -5.89 -16.12 16.25
CA ILE A 41 -5.19 -17.35 15.91
C ILE A 41 -4.58 -17.90 17.19
N GLU A 42 -5.05 -19.08 17.60
CA GLU A 42 -4.59 -19.73 18.82
C GLU A 42 -3.15 -20.24 18.69
N PRO A 43 -2.38 -20.25 19.79
CA PRO A 43 -1.02 -20.77 19.78
C PRO A 43 -0.99 -22.25 19.37
N THR A 44 -0.13 -22.59 18.42
CA THR A 44 0.09 -23.97 17.97
C THR A 44 1.55 -24.15 17.53
N THR A 45 1.88 -25.29 16.92
CA THR A 45 3.19 -25.53 16.31
C THR A 45 3.55 -24.42 15.32
N THR A 46 4.83 -24.09 15.20
CA THR A 46 5.27 -22.93 14.40
C THR A 46 4.80 -23.01 12.94
N ALA A 47 4.88 -24.20 12.34
CA ALA A 47 4.45 -24.39 10.96
C ALA A 47 2.93 -24.17 10.77
N GLU A 48 2.11 -24.73 11.67
CA GLU A 48 0.66 -24.56 11.63
C GLU A 48 0.25 -23.13 11.97
N PHE A 49 0.97 -22.47 12.88
CA PHE A 49 0.68 -21.10 13.29
C PHE A 49 0.92 -20.11 12.16
N ILE A 50 2.07 -20.23 11.47
CA ILE A 50 2.38 -19.44 10.27
C ILE A 50 1.33 -19.69 9.19
N GLU A 51 0.96 -20.96 8.95
CA GLU A 51 -0.06 -21.33 7.96
C GLU A 51 -1.42 -20.72 8.29
N ALA A 52 -1.89 -20.88 9.54
CA ALA A 52 -3.17 -20.36 9.99
C ALA A 52 -3.23 -18.83 9.91
N LEU A 53 -2.15 -18.15 10.32
CA LEU A 53 -2.04 -16.70 10.24
C LEU A 53 -2.07 -16.20 8.79
N ALA A 54 -1.25 -16.79 7.92
CA ALA A 54 -1.13 -16.36 6.53
C ALA A 54 -2.41 -16.66 5.73
N SER A 55 -2.97 -17.86 5.88
CA SER A 55 -4.21 -18.26 5.19
C SER A 55 -5.40 -17.42 5.64
N THR A 56 -5.58 -17.22 6.95
CA THR A 56 -6.69 -16.40 7.47
C THR A 56 -6.56 -14.94 7.04
N THR A 57 -5.35 -14.37 7.09
CA THR A 57 -5.09 -13.00 6.62
C THR A 57 -5.39 -12.87 5.13
N TYR A 58 -4.93 -13.82 4.31
CA TYR A 58 -5.19 -13.83 2.88
C TYR A 58 -6.68 -13.93 2.57
N THR A 59 -7.41 -14.86 3.18
CA THR A 59 -8.85 -15.01 2.98
C THR A 59 -9.59 -13.73 3.34
N GLN A 60 -9.27 -13.11 4.49
CA GLN A 60 -9.93 -11.86 4.90
C GLN A 60 -9.60 -10.68 3.98
N ALA A 61 -8.33 -10.54 3.57
CA ALA A 61 -7.93 -9.51 2.62
C ALA A 61 -8.62 -9.71 1.26
N GLN A 62 -8.66 -10.94 0.75
CA GLN A 62 -9.32 -11.27 -0.51
C GLN A 62 -10.83 -11.01 -0.47
N MET A 63 -11.50 -11.41 0.62
CA MET A 63 -12.93 -11.16 0.83
C MET A 63 -13.25 -9.66 0.92
N ALA A 64 -12.30 -8.85 1.40
CA ALA A 64 -12.44 -7.39 1.43
C ALA A 64 -12.23 -6.74 0.04
N GLY A 65 -11.63 -7.45 -0.93
CA GLY A 65 -11.32 -6.95 -2.27
C GLY A 65 -9.82 -6.75 -2.56
N GLY A 66 -8.94 -7.27 -1.69
CA GLY A 66 -7.50 -7.21 -1.85
C GLY A 66 -7.00 -8.11 -2.98
N THR A 67 -5.83 -7.76 -3.51
CA THR A 67 -5.14 -8.50 -4.60
C THR A 67 -3.74 -8.96 -4.21
N ILE A 68 -3.34 -8.76 -2.94
CA ILE A 68 -2.03 -9.18 -2.44
C ILE A 68 -1.97 -10.72 -2.44
N PRO A 69 -0.99 -11.35 -3.11
CA PRO A 69 -0.90 -12.80 -3.19
C PRO A 69 -0.59 -13.44 -1.84
N TYR A 70 -1.08 -14.66 -1.66
CA TYR A 70 -0.78 -15.48 -0.50
C TYR A 70 0.72 -15.59 -0.21
N THR A 71 1.56 -15.78 -1.23
CA THR A 71 3.02 -15.89 -1.05
C THR A 71 3.60 -14.66 -0.35
N VAL A 72 3.16 -13.46 -0.73
CA VAL A 72 3.65 -12.21 -0.11
C VAL A 72 3.27 -12.16 1.37
N ILE A 73 2.01 -12.48 1.69
CA ILE A 73 1.49 -12.50 3.07
C ILE A 73 2.23 -13.55 3.90
N ARG A 74 2.48 -14.73 3.32
CA ARG A 74 3.21 -15.82 3.97
C ARG A 74 4.64 -15.42 4.29
N GLU A 75 5.38 -14.87 3.33
CA GLU A 75 6.77 -14.44 3.54
C GLU A 75 6.90 -13.40 4.66
N VAL A 76 5.95 -12.46 4.76
CA VAL A 76 5.92 -11.50 5.87
C VAL A 76 5.55 -12.17 7.19
N SER A 77 4.64 -13.15 7.17
CA SER A 77 4.22 -13.90 8.36
C SER A 77 5.34 -14.81 8.91
N GLU A 78 6.19 -15.38 8.06
CA GLU A 78 7.35 -16.18 8.47
C GLU A 78 8.35 -15.35 9.30
N ASN A 79 8.43 -14.03 9.07
CA ASN A 79 9.34 -13.15 9.82
C ASN A 79 9.01 -13.06 11.31
N PHE A 80 7.77 -13.39 11.73
CA PHE A 80 7.41 -13.36 13.14
C PHE A 80 8.16 -14.40 13.99
N ILE A 81 8.79 -15.39 13.37
CA ILE A 81 9.66 -16.32 14.09
C ILE A 81 10.83 -15.57 14.79
N HIS A 82 11.32 -14.48 14.20
CA HIS A 82 12.37 -13.64 14.81
C HIS A 82 11.90 -12.94 16.09
N ALA A 83 10.60 -12.70 16.20
CA ALA A 83 9.95 -12.15 17.37
C ALA A 83 9.44 -13.23 18.34
N GLN A 84 9.68 -14.52 18.06
CA GLN A 84 9.08 -15.65 18.77
C GLN A 84 7.55 -15.54 18.86
N PHE A 85 6.95 -14.96 17.83
CA PHE A 85 5.51 -14.70 17.75
C PHE A 85 4.93 -13.81 18.87
N LYS A 86 5.77 -13.01 19.56
CA LYS A 86 5.37 -12.14 20.67
C LYS A 86 4.43 -11.02 20.22
N GLU A 87 3.21 -11.03 20.76
CA GLU A 87 2.18 -9.98 20.60
C GLU A 87 1.96 -9.57 19.13
N ILE A 88 1.63 -10.56 18.30
CA ILE A 88 1.37 -10.32 16.88
C ILE A 88 0.01 -9.66 16.68
N ILE A 89 0.02 -8.57 15.91
CA ILE A 89 -1.17 -7.91 15.39
C ILE A 89 -1.01 -7.75 13.88
N VAL A 90 -1.94 -8.33 13.12
CA VAL A 90 -2.08 -8.12 11.68
C VAL A 90 -3.30 -7.25 11.46
N SER A 91 -3.15 -6.12 10.77
CA SER A 91 -4.26 -5.20 10.46
C SER A 91 -4.48 -5.14 8.96
N ILE A 92 -5.73 -5.31 8.53
CA ILE A 92 -6.15 -5.27 7.13
C ILE A 92 -6.95 -3.97 6.92
N PHE A 93 -6.48 -3.13 6.01
CA PHE A 93 -7.07 -1.84 5.66
C PHE A 93 -7.40 -1.77 4.17
N ASP A 94 -8.00 -0.66 3.76
CA ASP A 94 -8.19 -0.27 2.35
C ASP A 94 -8.80 -1.39 1.50
N LYS A 95 -9.83 -2.06 2.04
CA LYS A 95 -10.51 -3.16 1.37
C LYS A 95 -9.55 -4.32 1.03
N GLY A 96 -8.63 -4.64 1.93
CA GLY A 96 -7.68 -5.74 1.76
C GLY A 96 -6.42 -5.38 0.96
N LYS A 97 -6.27 -4.12 0.53
CA LYS A 97 -5.13 -3.68 -0.28
C LYS A 97 -3.92 -3.25 0.54
N THR A 98 -4.12 -2.99 1.82
CA THR A 98 -3.05 -2.64 2.75
C THR A 98 -3.09 -3.60 3.93
N ILE A 99 -1.98 -4.26 4.22
CA ILE A 99 -1.84 -5.17 5.34
C ILE A 99 -0.63 -4.75 6.17
N ARG A 100 -0.86 -4.53 7.46
CA ARG A 100 0.17 -4.16 8.43
C ARG A 100 0.41 -5.31 9.39
N PHE A 101 1.65 -5.74 9.49
CA PHE A 101 2.14 -6.81 10.36
C PHE A 101 2.96 -6.16 11.48
N SER A 102 2.59 -6.40 12.73
CA SER A 102 3.26 -5.81 13.89
C SER A 102 3.53 -6.88 14.94
N ASP A 103 4.71 -6.80 15.57
CA ASP A 103 5.14 -7.65 16.68
C ASP A 103 5.76 -6.80 17.82
N GLN A 104 5.99 -7.43 18.98
CA GLN A 104 6.74 -6.86 20.11
C GLN A 104 8.10 -7.55 20.33
N GLY A 105 8.72 -8.06 19.27
CA GLY A 105 10.00 -8.76 19.30
C GLY A 105 11.22 -7.85 19.42
N PRO A 106 12.42 -8.32 19.02
CA PRO A 106 13.65 -7.53 19.08
C PRO A 106 13.73 -6.41 18.03
N GLY A 107 12.83 -6.41 17.05
CA GLY A 107 12.84 -5.48 15.91
C GLY A 107 13.86 -5.85 14.84
N ILE A 108 13.99 -4.98 13.83
CA ILE A 108 14.90 -5.18 12.70
C ILE A 108 16.02 -4.12 12.77
N SER A 109 17.22 -4.57 13.14
CA SER A 109 18.39 -3.70 13.32
C SER A 109 18.94 -3.13 12.02
N GLN A 110 18.98 -3.91 10.94
CA GLN A 110 19.50 -3.51 9.63
C GLN A 110 18.39 -3.52 8.56
N LYS A 111 17.42 -2.59 8.68
CA LYS A 111 16.23 -2.52 7.81
C LYS A 111 16.58 -2.44 6.32
N ASP A 112 17.57 -1.64 5.95
CA ASP A 112 18.00 -1.47 4.55
C ASP A 112 18.60 -2.74 3.95
N LYS A 113 19.22 -3.59 4.78
CA LYS A 113 19.80 -4.87 4.35
C LYS A 113 18.77 -5.99 4.36
N ALA A 114 17.72 -5.89 5.17
CA ALA A 114 16.66 -6.89 5.26
C ALA A 114 15.95 -7.14 3.92
N VAL A 115 15.93 -6.14 3.03
CA VAL A 115 15.35 -6.22 1.69
C VAL A 115 16.37 -6.60 0.59
N MET A 116 17.64 -6.83 0.95
CA MET A 116 18.68 -7.24 -0.01
C MET A 116 18.66 -8.76 -0.21
N PRO A 117 18.79 -9.25 -1.46
CA PRO A 117 18.87 -10.68 -1.73
C PRO A 117 19.99 -11.37 -0.94
N GLY A 118 19.68 -12.52 -0.32
CA GLY A 118 20.66 -13.35 0.38
C GLY A 118 21.03 -12.88 1.78
N PHE A 119 20.48 -11.76 2.25
CA PHE A 119 20.62 -11.34 3.64
C PHE A 119 19.61 -12.08 4.52
N SER A 120 20.08 -12.73 5.58
CA SER A 120 19.22 -13.38 6.56
C SER A 120 19.77 -13.26 7.97
N SER A 121 18.88 -12.92 8.91
CA SER A 121 19.12 -12.95 10.36
C SER A 121 18.67 -14.26 11.01
N ALA A 122 18.26 -15.28 10.24
CA ALA A 122 17.75 -16.53 10.79
C ALA A 122 18.86 -17.43 11.35
N THR A 123 18.71 -17.81 12.62
CA THR A 123 19.60 -18.76 13.30
C THR A 123 19.31 -20.20 12.86
N ALA A 124 20.26 -21.13 13.07
CA ALA A 124 20.10 -22.53 12.67
C ALA A 124 18.81 -23.20 13.20
N PRO A 125 18.36 -22.96 14.45
CA PRO A 125 17.07 -23.46 14.95
C PRO A 125 15.85 -22.93 14.17
N MET A 126 15.84 -21.64 13.80
CA MET A 126 14.73 -21.04 13.04
C MET A 126 14.57 -21.69 11.66
N LYS A 127 15.68 -22.00 10.98
CA LYS A 127 15.69 -22.56 9.61
C LYS A 127 15.00 -23.91 9.48
N GLN A 128 14.70 -24.59 10.59
CA GLN A 128 13.93 -25.82 10.59
C GLN A 128 12.43 -25.58 10.30
N TYR A 129 11.95 -24.35 10.53
CA TYR A 129 10.52 -24.01 10.48
C TYR A 129 10.16 -22.98 9.40
N ILE A 130 11.14 -22.23 8.90
CA ILE A 130 10.97 -21.28 7.80
C ILE A 130 11.71 -21.74 6.54
N ARG A 131 11.17 -21.42 5.37
CA ARG A 131 11.76 -21.82 4.07
C ARG A 131 12.48 -20.62 3.44
N GLY A 132 13.27 -20.85 2.39
CA GLY A 132 13.78 -19.75 1.55
C GLY A 132 14.53 -18.65 2.32
N VAL A 133 15.38 -19.04 3.27
CA VAL A 133 15.99 -18.13 4.24
C VAL A 133 16.80 -17.01 3.54
N GLY A 134 16.36 -15.76 3.69
CA GLY A 134 17.01 -14.58 3.08
C GLY A 134 16.51 -14.20 1.68
N SER A 135 15.44 -14.84 1.18
CA SER A 135 14.74 -14.43 -0.04
C SER A 135 13.38 -13.79 0.21
N GLY A 136 12.77 -13.94 1.39
CA GLY A 136 11.39 -13.53 1.64
C GLY A 136 11.08 -12.06 1.37
N LEU A 137 11.68 -11.14 2.14
CA LEU A 137 11.50 -9.70 1.92
C LEU A 137 11.94 -9.21 0.53
N PRO A 138 13.04 -9.72 -0.06
CA PRO A 138 13.37 -9.46 -1.47
C PRO A 138 12.25 -9.85 -2.46
N ILE A 139 11.65 -11.04 -2.33
CA ILE A 139 10.53 -11.51 -3.17
C ILE A 139 9.31 -10.60 -3.00
N VAL A 140 9.00 -10.25 -1.75
CA VAL A 140 7.90 -9.32 -1.44
C VAL A 140 8.13 -7.96 -2.12
N ARG A 141 9.33 -7.41 -2.02
CA ARG A 141 9.69 -6.14 -2.66
C ARG A 141 9.59 -6.22 -4.18
N GLU A 142 10.11 -7.29 -4.78
CA GLU A 142 10.07 -7.52 -6.22
C GLU A 142 8.62 -7.57 -6.71
N TYR A 143 7.78 -8.40 -6.08
CA TYR A 143 6.36 -8.48 -6.40
C TYR A 143 5.66 -7.11 -6.31
N LEU A 144 5.82 -6.41 -5.19
CA LEU A 144 5.18 -5.11 -4.98
C LEU A 144 5.68 -4.07 -5.98
N SER A 145 6.95 -4.14 -6.41
CA SER A 145 7.48 -3.25 -7.45
C SER A 145 6.77 -3.42 -8.79
N PHE A 146 6.37 -4.65 -9.14
CA PHE A 146 5.59 -4.92 -10.36
C PHE A 146 4.11 -4.54 -10.24
N SER A 147 3.55 -4.54 -9.04
CA SER A 147 2.13 -4.24 -8.79
C SER A 147 1.86 -2.81 -8.34
N ASN A 148 2.78 -1.88 -8.63
CA ASN A 148 2.74 -0.48 -8.13
C ASN A 148 2.49 -0.39 -6.62
N GLY A 149 2.92 -1.41 -5.89
CA GLY A 149 2.79 -1.53 -4.45
C GLY A 149 4.01 -0.97 -3.72
N ARG A 150 3.91 -0.97 -2.39
CA ARG A 150 4.95 -0.48 -1.49
C ARG A 150 5.06 -1.40 -0.29
N ILE A 151 6.30 -1.60 0.15
CA ILE A 151 6.62 -2.16 1.46
C ILE A 151 7.30 -1.09 2.31
N THR A 152 6.89 -0.96 3.57
CA THR A 152 7.58 -0.16 4.58
C THR A 152 7.94 -1.04 5.77
N ILE A 153 9.08 -0.75 6.38
CA ILE A 153 9.56 -1.43 7.59
C ILE A 153 9.91 -0.34 8.60
N GLU A 154 9.23 -0.35 9.72
CA GLU A 154 9.32 0.65 10.79
C GLU A 154 9.58 -0.04 12.13
N ASP A 155 10.10 0.69 13.11
CA ASP A 155 10.20 0.20 14.48
C ASP A 155 8.86 0.36 15.19
N ASN A 156 8.49 -0.64 16.00
CA ASN A 156 7.33 -0.51 16.87
C ASN A 156 7.67 0.37 18.08
N LEU A 157 6.70 1.17 18.56
CA LEU A 157 6.88 2.24 19.56
C LEU A 157 7.54 1.79 20.89
N LYS A 158 7.43 0.51 21.25
CA LYS A 158 8.08 -0.06 22.44
C LYS A 158 9.30 -0.90 22.04
N SER A 159 9.04 -2.00 21.35
CA SER A 159 10.03 -2.92 20.78
C SER A 159 9.36 -3.71 19.65
N GLY A 160 10.12 -4.22 18.69
CA GLY A 160 9.58 -5.01 17.58
C GLY A 160 9.57 -4.27 16.25
N ALA A 161 8.98 -4.90 15.24
CA ALA A 161 8.89 -4.34 13.89
C ALA A 161 7.44 -4.10 13.48
N VAL A 162 7.27 -3.17 12.54
CA VAL A 162 6.02 -2.96 11.81
C VAL A 162 6.34 -3.04 10.33
N ILE A 163 5.80 -4.04 9.66
CA ILE A 163 5.91 -4.22 8.21
C ILE A 163 4.56 -3.89 7.60
N THR A 164 4.48 -2.86 6.77
CA THR A 164 3.27 -2.54 6.02
C THR A 164 3.50 -2.87 4.55
N ILE A 165 2.62 -3.69 3.97
CA ILE A 165 2.56 -3.94 2.54
C ILE A 165 1.28 -3.34 1.99
N SER A 166 1.36 -2.70 0.84
CA SER A 166 0.20 -2.14 0.16
C SER A 166 0.34 -2.30 -1.35
N VAL A 167 -0.76 -2.58 -2.03
CA VAL A 167 -0.84 -2.52 -3.50
C VAL A 167 -1.69 -1.32 -3.89
N ALA A 168 -1.19 -0.49 -4.80
CA ALA A 168 -2.03 0.52 -5.42
C ALA A 168 -3.04 -0.20 -6.34
N GLU A 169 -4.21 0.40 -6.54
CA GLU A 169 -5.01 -0.01 -7.70
C GLU A 169 -4.19 0.28 -8.96
N GLU A 170 -4.31 -0.58 -9.98
CA GLU A 170 -4.41 -0.01 -11.32
C GLU A 170 -5.62 0.91 -11.27
N GLU A 171 -5.38 2.18 -10.98
CA GLU A 171 -6.29 3.21 -11.42
C GLU A 171 -6.44 2.96 -12.92
N THR A 172 -7.56 2.37 -13.35
CA THR A 172 -8.21 2.88 -14.57
C THR A 172 -8.11 4.40 -14.42
N PRO A 173 -7.35 5.10 -15.28
CA PRO A 173 -6.80 6.39 -14.94
C PRO A 173 -7.94 7.30 -14.52
N LYS A 174 -8.10 7.46 -13.22
CA LYS A 174 -8.88 8.55 -12.65
C LYS A 174 -7.87 9.68 -12.69
N PRO A 175 -8.19 10.81 -13.34
CA PRO A 175 -7.26 11.93 -13.43
C PRO A 175 -6.79 12.28 -12.02
N ALA A 176 -5.49 12.08 -11.77
CA ALA A 176 -4.91 12.24 -10.46
C ALA A 176 -5.17 13.66 -9.95
N ALA A 177 -5.71 13.78 -8.74
CA ALA A 177 -5.67 15.02 -7.99
C ALA A 177 -4.20 15.38 -7.74
N VAL A 178 -3.68 16.32 -8.54
CA VAL A 178 -2.31 16.80 -8.44
C VAL A 178 -2.15 17.50 -7.08
N PRO A 179 -1.09 17.20 -6.30
CA PRO A 179 -0.84 17.89 -5.05
C PRO A 179 -0.67 19.40 -5.30
N LYS A 180 -1.25 20.22 -4.41
CA LYS A 180 -1.09 21.69 -4.34
C LYS A 180 0.39 22.05 -4.16
N LYS A 181 1.19 22.01 -5.22
CA LYS A 181 2.37 22.86 -5.39
C LYS A 181 1.85 24.22 -5.81
N ASP A 182 2.51 25.31 -5.42
CA ASP A 182 2.22 26.65 -5.92
C ASP A 182 2.17 26.62 -7.45
N VAL A 183 0.96 26.54 -8.01
CA VAL A 183 0.82 26.30 -9.43
C VAL A 183 1.01 27.62 -10.16
N LEU A 184 2.18 27.77 -10.77
CA LEU A 184 2.43 28.76 -11.80
C LEU A 184 1.47 28.48 -12.96
N ILE A 185 0.40 29.26 -13.05
CA ILE A 185 -0.50 29.21 -14.20
C ILE A 185 0.32 29.61 -15.44
N PRO A 186 0.41 28.78 -16.47
CA PRO A 186 1.15 29.13 -17.69
C PRO A 186 0.54 30.40 -18.33
N GLU A 187 1.36 31.22 -18.99
CA GLU A 187 0.87 32.40 -19.69
C GLU A 187 -0.02 32.00 -20.88
N LEU A 188 -1.34 32.17 -20.71
CA LEU A 188 -2.32 31.86 -21.73
C LEU A 188 -2.60 33.07 -22.62
N ASN A 189 -2.71 32.84 -23.93
CA ASN A 189 -3.18 33.87 -24.86
C ASN A 189 -4.72 34.05 -24.78
N GLY A 190 -5.24 35.10 -25.40
CA GLY A 190 -6.68 35.41 -25.36
C GLY A 190 -7.58 34.25 -25.80
N ARG A 191 -7.17 33.49 -26.82
CA ARG A 191 -7.98 32.37 -27.34
C ARG A 191 -8.01 31.17 -26.39
N GLU A 192 -6.88 30.88 -25.75
CA GLU A 192 -6.79 29.84 -24.72
C GLU A 192 -7.64 30.20 -23.50
N LYS A 193 -7.64 31.49 -23.11
CA LYS A 193 -8.52 32.03 -22.06
C LYS A 193 -10.00 31.93 -22.42
N ASP A 194 -10.38 32.27 -23.65
CA ASP A 194 -11.77 32.17 -24.13
C ASP A 194 -12.29 30.72 -24.09
N ILE A 195 -11.44 29.75 -24.45
CA ILE A 195 -11.79 28.32 -24.38
C ILE A 195 -11.98 27.87 -22.94
N LEU A 196 -11.11 28.27 -22.01
CA LEU A 196 -11.25 27.91 -20.60
C LEU A 196 -12.52 28.52 -19.98
N PHE A 197 -12.80 29.79 -20.27
CA PHE A 197 -14.02 30.46 -19.80
C PHE A 197 -15.28 29.75 -20.33
N LEU A 198 -15.26 29.37 -21.62
CA LEU A 198 -16.37 28.64 -22.23
C LEU A 198 -16.61 27.28 -21.56
N LEU A 199 -15.54 26.52 -21.28
CA LEU A 199 -15.64 25.23 -20.58
C LEU A 199 -16.01 25.40 -19.09
N ALA A 200 -15.64 26.51 -18.45
CA ALA A 200 -16.07 26.80 -17.08
C ALA A 200 -17.58 27.05 -17.00
N HIS A 201 -18.14 27.75 -17.99
CA HIS A 201 -19.56 28.09 -18.00
C HIS A 201 -20.44 26.92 -18.46
N ASP A 202 -20.03 26.22 -19.52
CA ASP A 202 -20.86 25.21 -20.17
C ASP A 202 -20.50 23.77 -19.78
N GLY A 203 -19.44 23.58 -18.98
CA GLY A 203 -18.95 22.28 -18.54
C GLY A 203 -18.23 21.52 -19.65
N SER A 204 -18.82 20.41 -20.10
CA SER A 204 -18.23 19.55 -21.13
C SER A 204 -18.75 19.92 -22.52
N LEU A 205 -17.84 20.19 -23.47
CA LEU A 205 -18.20 20.54 -24.85
C LEU A 205 -17.49 19.67 -25.89
N ARG A 206 -18.13 19.42 -27.03
CA ARG A 206 -17.45 18.80 -28.19
C ARG A 206 -16.60 19.84 -28.89
N LEU A 207 -15.54 19.37 -29.56
CA LEU A 207 -14.72 20.21 -30.43
C LEU A 207 -15.56 21.07 -31.40
N THR A 208 -16.57 20.47 -32.04
CA THR A 208 -17.45 21.15 -32.99
C THR A 208 -18.27 22.27 -32.36
N ASP A 209 -18.57 22.16 -31.08
CA ASP A 209 -19.36 23.15 -30.36
C ASP A 209 -18.48 24.32 -29.93
N ILE A 210 -17.24 24.05 -29.52
CA ILE A 210 -16.22 25.06 -29.22
C ILE A 210 -15.88 25.88 -30.48
N VAL A 211 -15.66 25.20 -31.60
CA VAL A 211 -15.43 25.81 -32.93
C VAL A 211 -16.55 26.77 -33.31
N LYS A 212 -17.81 26.36 -33.11
CA LYS A 212 -18.99 27.17 -33.45
C LYS A 212 -19.18 28.35 -32.50
N ARG A 213 -18.99 28.14 -31.19
CA ARG A 213 -19.26 29.18 -30.18
C ARG A 213 -18.21 30.28 -30.19
N LEU A 214 -16.96 29.94 -30.48
CA LEU A 214 -15.86 30.90 -30.54
C LEU A 214 -15.62 31.46 -31.96
N ASP A 215 -16.37 30.96 -32.96
CA ASP A 215 -16.20 31.30 -34.39
C ASP A 215 -14.73 31.16 -34.86
N LEU A 216 -14.08 30.06 -34.48
CA LEU A 216 -12.67 29.78 -34.79
C LEU A 216 -12.53 28.62 -35.76
N SER A 217 -11.45 28.61 -36.54
CA SER A 217 -11.14 27.45 -37.40
C SER A 217 -10.81 26.19 -36.58
N ASN A 218 -11.21 25.02 -37.10
CA ASN A 218 -10.92 23.71 -36.48
C ASN A 218 -9.42 23.53 -36.14
N SER A 219 -8.51 23.97 -37.01
CA SER A 219 -7.06 23.89 -36.80
C SER A 219 -6.58 24.77 -35.63
N THR A 220 -7.20 25.94 -35.44
CA THR A 220 -6.87 26.85 -34.33
C THR A 220 -7.37 26.30 -33.00
N VAL A 221 -8.59 25.75 -32.98
CA VAL A 221 -9.15 25.14 -31.77
C VAL A 221 -8.38 23.87 -31.40
N HIS A 222 -8.05 23.00 -32.37
CA HIS A 222 -7.20 21.82 -32.10
C HIS A 222 -5.85 22.18 -31.49
N ARG A 223 -5.17 23.21 -32.04
CA ARG A 223 -3.88 23.66 -31.51
C ARG A 223 -4.01 24.19 -30.08
N SER A 224 -5.05 24.97 -29.81
CA SER A 224 -5.27 25.58 -28.49
C SER A 224 -5.68 24.53 -27.45
N LEU A 225 -6.54 23.58 -27.82
CA LEU A 225 -6.91 22.46 -26.96
C LEU A 225 -5.69 21.57 -26.68
N GLY A 226 -4.87 21.27 -27.68
CA GLY A 226 -3.63 20.48 -27.46
C GLY A 226 -2.70 21.14 -26.44
N LYS A 227 -2.52 22.46 -26.51
CA LYS A 227 -1.74 23.19 -25.50
C LYS A 227 -2.38 23.18 -24.11
N LEU A 228 -3.69 23.39 -24.03
CA LEU A 228 -4.40 23.36 -22.75
C LEU A 228 -4.38 21.96 -22.12
N GLU A 229 -4.36 20.90 -22.93
CA GLU A 229 -4.14 19.51 -22.48
C GLU A 229 -2.70 19.30 -22.00
N GLU A 230 -1.70 19.79 -22.74
CA GLU A 230 -0.28 19.74 -22.33
C GLU A 230 -0.06 20.49 -21.00
N TYR A 231 -0.77 21.59 -20.77
CA TYR A 231 -0.76 22.32 -19.50
C TYR A 231 -1.59 21.66 -18.39
N GLY A 232 -2.33 20.59 -18.69
CA GLY A 232 -3.18 19.89 -17.72
C GLY A 232 -4.41 20.68 -17.29
N LEU A 233 -4.81 21.72 -18.03
CA LEU A 233 -5.95 22.59 -17.72
C LEU A 233 -7.28 21.99 -18.21
N ILE A 234 -7.23 21.17 -19.26
CA ILE A 234 -8.40 20.47 -19.78
C ILE A 234 -8.09 18.99 -19.98
N GLU A 235 -9.14 18.19 -20.04
CA GLU A 235 -9.07 16.77 -20.34
C GLU A 235 -10.09 16.38 -21.42
N SER A 236 -9.82 15.24 -22.05
CA SER A 236 -10.70 14.62 -23.04
C SER A 236 -11.35 13.38 -22.48
N THR A 237 -12.68 13.37 -22.43
CA THR A 237 -13.46 12.15 -22.17
C THR A 237 -14.21 11.78 -23.45
N GLY A 238 -13.58 10.92 -24.27
CA GLY A 238 -14.09 10.58 -25.60
C GLY A 238 -14.03 11.79 -26.56
N HIS A 239 -15.19 12.25 -27.03
CA HIS A 239 -15.30 13.42 -27.92
C HIS A 239 -15.57 14.74 -27.17
N MET A 240 -15.69 14.68 -25.85
CA MET A 240 -15.96 15.83 -25.00
C MET A 240 -14.66 16.37 -24.40
N LYS A 241 -14.56 17.70 -24.31
CA LYS A 241 -13.51 18.44 -23.62
C LYS A 241 -14.10 19.07 -22.37
N SER A 242 -13.41 18.99 -21.24
CA SER A 242 -13.82 19.61 -19.97
C SER A 242 -12.62 20.13 -19.20
N LEU A 243 -12.85 21.06 -18.28
CA LEU A 243 -11.81 21.52 -17.35
C LEU A 243 -11.42 20.39 -16.39
N THR A 244 -10.12 20.24 -16.16
CA THR A 244 -9.61 19.47 -15.00
C THR A 244 -9.84 20.26 -13.72
N GLU A 245 -9.63 19.65 -12.56
CA GLU A 245 -9.60 20.38 -11.28
C GLU A 245 -8.54 21.51 -11.30
N PHE A 246 -7.39 21.28 -11.93
CA PHE A 246 -6.39 22.32 -12.12
C PHE A 246 -6.88 23.45 -13.06
N GLY A 247 -7.61 23.11 -14.12
CA GLY A 247 -8.25 24.08 -15.00
C GLY A 247 -9.27 24.97 -14.30
N LYS A 248 -10.08 24.40 -13.39
CA LYS A 248 -11.05 25.15 -12.58
C LYS A 248 -10.33 26.13 -11.64
N ASP A 249 -9.32 25.67 -10.92
CA ASP A 249 -8.47 26.51 -10.06
C ASP A 249 -7.78 27.63 -10.85
N ALA A 250 -7.38 27.37 -12.11
CA ALA A 250 -6.78 28.37 -12.98
C ALA A 250 -7.79 29.42 -13.44
N VAL A 251 -9.03 29.03 -13.75
CA VAL A 251 -10.11 29.97 -14.11
C VAL A 251 -10.42 30.91 -12.94
N GLU A 252 -10.55 30.39 -11.71
CA GLU A 252 -10.80 31.22 -10.51
C GLU A 252 -9.69 32.25 -10.21
N LYS A 253 -8.48 32.01 -10.71
CA LYS A 253 -7.32 32.90 -10.53
C LYS A 253 -7.12 33.88 -11.70
N LEU A 254 -7.62 33.55 -12.88
CA LEU A 254 -7.43 34.35 -14.10
C LEU A 254 -8.60 35.32 -14.38
N PHE A 255 -9.77 35.06 -13.79
CA PHE A 255 -11.02 35.80 -13.99
C PHE A 255 -11.71 36.08 -12.65
#